data_AF-A0A1H0V019-F1
#
_entry.id   AF-A0A1H0V019-F1
#
_cell.length_a   1.000
_cell.length_b   1.000
_cell.length_c   1.000
_cell.angle_alpha   90.00
_cell.angle_beta   90.00
_cell.angle_gamma   90.00
#
_symmetry.space_group_name_H-M   'P 1'
#
loop_
_entity.id
_entity.type
_entity.pdbx_description
1 polymer ?
#
loop_
_entity_poly.entity_id
_entity_poly.type
_entity_poly.pdbx_seq_one_letter_code
_entity_poly.pdbx_strand_id
1 'polypeptide(L)'
;MAYREVIKNNGEELNNLADLLGKFVNSYRLLIGGAGELNIIALAKKSEVKDALDRAANVGAIIDDLVKVIESSDNCYFKYMKIKNNFILSKTEKDSILTEINNELEFQNSQRYEEGEEE
;
A
#
# COMPACT_ATOMS: atom_id res chain seq x y z
N MET A 1 17.33 21.63 -4.21
CA MET A 1 17.09 20.22 -4.59
C MET A 1 16.87 19.29 -3.39
N ALA A 2 17.41 19.56 -2.20
CA ALA A 2 17.24 18.72 -1.00
C ALA A 2 15.78 18.41 -0.59
N TYR A 3 14.86 19.38 -0.63
CA TYR A 3 13.49 19.15 -0.13
C TYR A 3 12.68 18.15 -0.94
N ARG A 4 12.85 18.13 -2.28
CA ARG A 4 12.16 17.18 -3.15
C ARG A 4 12.62 15.74 -2.88
N GLU A 5 13.90 15.59 -2.60
CA GLU A 5 14.52 14.30 -2.29
C GLU A 5 14.05 13.78 -0.93
N VAL A 6 14.02 14.63 0.10
CA VAL A 6 13.47 14.28 1.43
C VAL A 6 12.03 13.78 1.33
N ILE A 7 11.19 14.45 0.53
CA ILE A 7 9.79 14.05 0.34
C ILE A 7 9.68 12.72 -0.40
N LYS A 8 10.49 12.51 -1.45
CA LYS A 8 10.51 11.25 -2.21
C LYS A 8 10.93 10.10 -1.31
N ASN A 9 12.01 10.29 -0.55
CA ASN A 9 12.54 9.31 0.38
C ASN A 9 11.50 8.97 1.46
N ASN A 10 10.79 9.96 2.01
CA ASN A 10 9.72 9.71 2.98
C ASN A 10 8.57 8.85 2.40
N GLY A 11 8.18 9.09 1.14
CA GLY A 11 7.19 8.25 0.46
C GLY A 11 7.69 6.82 0.21
N GLU A 12 8.97 6.66 -0.12
CA GLU A 12 9.60 5.34 -0.28
C GLU A 12 9.74 4.60 1.05
N GLU A 13 10.12 5.30 2.12
CA GLU A 13 10.18 4.77 3.48
C GLU A 13 8.82 4.28 3.96
N LEU A 14 7.75 5.05 3.72
CA LEU A 14 6.38 4.62 4.03
C LEU A 14 5.96 3.35 3.28
N ASN A 15 6.26 3.25 1.98
CA ASN A 15 6.00 2.03 1.22
C ASN A 15 6.80 0.85 1.77
N ASN A 16 8.08 1.05 2.09
CA ASN A 16 8.93 0.00 2.68
C ASN A 16 8.40 -0.48 4.04
N LEU A 17 7.89 0.43 4.88
CA LEU A 17 7.27 0.09 6.16
C LEU A 17 5.96 -0.68 5.96
N ALA A 18 5.13 -0.29 4.99
CA ALA A 18 3.91 -1.01 4.65
C ALA A 18 4.20 -2.44 4.15
N ASP A 19 5.22 -2.60 3.30
CA ASP A 19 5.68 -3.91 2.84
C ASP A 19 6.22 -4.76 3.99
N LEU A 20 6.97 -4.15 4.91
CA LEU A 20 7.50 -4.81 6.10
C LEU A 20 6.36 -5.28 7.02
N LEU A 21 5.32 -4.45 7.20
CA LEU A 21 4.12 -4.81 7.96
C LEU A 21 3.43 -6.03 7.34
N GLY A 22 3.26 -6.05 6.02
CA GLY A 22 2.71 -7.20 5.31
C GLY A 22 3.51 -8.49 5.54
N LYS A 23 4.85 -8.41 5.58
CA LYS A 23 5.72 -9.56 5.89
C LYS A 23 5.50 -10.06 7.31
N PHE A 24 5.46 -9.18 8.30
CA PHE A 24 5.26 -9.58 9.70
C PHE A 24 3.86 -10.13 9.96
N VAL A 25 2.81 -9.54 9.38
CA VAL A 25 1.43 -10.06 9.46
C VAL A 25 1.36 -11.49 8.89
N ASN A 26 2.04 -11.74 7.77
CA ASN A 26 2.14 -13.08 7.22
C ASN A 26 2.89 -14.04 8.16
N SER A 27 4.02 -13.64 8.74
CA SER A 27 4.75 -14.44 9.73
C SER A 27 3.90 -14.76 10.96
N TYR A 28 3.16 -13.79 11.50
CA TYR A 28 2.23 -13.98 12.60
C TYR A 28 1.17 -15.03 12.27
N ARG A 29 0.51 -14.88 11.11
CA ARG A 29 -0.51 -15.83 10.65
C ARG A 29 0.05 -17.24 10.50
N LEU A 30 1.25 -17.39 9.94
CA LEU A 30 1.90 -18.69 9.78
C LEU A 30 2.25 -19.34 11.13
N LEU A 31 2.71 -18.56 12.11
CA LEU A 31 2.99 -19.07 13.45
C LEU A 31 1.71 -19.54 14.17
N ILE A 32 0.63 -18.76 14.09
CA ILE A 32 -0.67 -19.14 14.66
C ILE A 32 -1.23 -20.39 13.98
N GLY A 33 -1.17 -20.45 12.64
CA GLY A 33 -1.59 -21.62 11.87
C GLY A 33 -0.78 -22.86 12.23
N GLY A 34 0.55 -22.75 12.24
CA GLY A 34 1.45 -23.83 12.62
C GLY A 34 1.26 -24.31 14.06
N ALA A 35 0.97 -23.40 15.00
CA ALA A 35 0.62 -23.77 16.37
C ALA A 35 -0.69 -24.57 16.44
N GLY A 36 -1.69 -24.18 15.63
CA GLY A 36 -2.95 -24.91 15.50
C GLY A 36 -2.75 -26.32 14.92
N GLU A 37 -1.93 -26.45 13.88
CA GLU A 37 -1.57 -27.74 13.29
C GLU A 37 -0.80 -28.62 14.28
N LEU A 38 0.19 -28.07 14.99
CA LEU A 38 0.94 -28.78 16.03
C LEU A 38 0.02 -29.32 17.12
N ASN A 39 -0.97 -28.54 17.54
CA ASN A 39 -1.88 -28.91 18.64
C ASN A 39 -2.77 -30.12 18.31
N ILE A 40 -2.95 -30.46 17.03
CA ILE A 40 -3.76 -31.60 16.60
C ILE A 40 -2.90 -32.89 16.52
N ILE A 41 -1.57 -32.76 16.48
CA ILE A 41 -0.65 -33.90 16.44
C ILE A 41 -0.61 -34.58 17.81
N ALA A 42 -1.04 -35.84 17.89
CA ALA A 42 -1.16 -36.58 19.16
C ALA A 42 0.16 -36.73 19.95
N LEU A 43 1.30 -36.67 19.26
CA LEU A 43 2.64 -36.75 19.87
C LEU A 43 3.23 -35.38 20.26
N ALA A 44 2.61 -34.28 19.84
CA ALA A 44 3.11 -32.95 20.14
C ALA A 44 2.94 -32.64 21.63
N LYS A 45 3.97 -32.04 22.22
CA LYS A 45 3.93 -31.60 23.60
C LYS A 45 3.21 -30.26 23.69
N LYS A 46 2.42 -30.09 24.75
CA LYS A 46 1.79 -28.80 25.08
C LYS A 46 2.80 -27.65 25.17
N SER A 47 4.04 -27.94 25.59
CA SER A 47 5.13 -26.96 25.61
C SER A 47 5.53 -26.46 24.22
N GLU A 48 5.48 -27.31 23.19
CA GLU A 48 5.84 -26.94 21.82
C GLU A 48 4.77 -26.05 21.19
N VAL A 49 3.48 -26.36 21.43
CA VAL A 49 2.36 -25.49 21.04
C VAL A 49 2.48 -24.13 21.73
N LYS A 50 2.79 -24.13 23.04
CA LYS A 50 2.97 -22.88 23.79
C LYS A 50 4.13 -22.05 23.25
N ASP A 51 5.28 -22.66 22.97
CA ASP A 51 6.43 -21.95 22.39
C ASP A 51 6.09 -21.31 21.04
N ALA A 52 5.34 -22.01 20.18
CA ALA A 52 4.87 -21.44 18.92
C ALA A 52 3.93 -20.23 19.13
N LEU A 53 3.04 -20.29 20.11
CA LEU A 53 2.16 -19.16 20.47
C LEU A 53 2.94 -17.99 21.09
N ASP A 54 3.91 -18.25 21.96
CA ASP A 54 4.76 -17.21 22.56
C ASP A 54 5.58 -16.49 21.46
N ARG A 55 6.08 -17.23 20.46
CA ARG A 55 6.72 -16.65 19.28
C ARG A 55 5.76 -15.81 18.44
N ALA A 56 4.52 -16.27 18.24
CA ALA A 56 3.50 -15.48 17.55
C ALA A 56 3.20 -14.18 18.30
N ALA A 57 3.09 -14.22 19.63
CA ALA A 57 2.87 -13.04 20.46
C ALA A 57 4.01 -12.02 20.31
N ASN A 58 5.26 -12.47 20.28
CA ASN A 58 6.41 -11.59 20.03
C ASN A 58 6.34 -10.91 18.66
N VAL A 59 5.93 -11.63 17.61
CA VAL A 59 5.71 -11.03 16.28
C VAL A 59 4.54 -10.04 16.32
N GLY A 60 3.47 -10.34 17.06
CA GLY A 60 2.35 -9.44 17.30
C GLY A 60 2.79 -8.10 17.90
N ALA A 61 3.65 -8.13 18.90
CA ALA A 61 4.20 -6.90 19.49
C ALA A 61 5.02 -6.06 18.49
N ILE A 62 5.80 -6.71 17.62
CA ILE A 62 6.54 -6.02 16.54
C ILE A 62 5.57 -5.37 15.54
N ILE A 63 4.47 -6.06 15.20
CA ILE A 63 3.41 -5.52 14.34
C ILE A 63 2.82 -4.26 14.97
N ASP A 64 2.48 -4.30 16.26
CA ASP A 64 1.89 -3.16 16.96
C ASP A 64 2.81 -1.93 16.94
N ASP A 65 4.12 -2.13 17.16
CA ASP A 65 5.09 -1.03 17.12
C ASP A 65 5.29 -0.49 15.70
N LEU A 66 5.29 -1.36 14.69
CA LEU A 66 5.38 -0.94 13.29
C LEU A 66 4.16 -0.15 12.83
N VAL A 67 2.95 -0.53 13.27
CA VAL A 67 1.72 0.24 13.01
C VAL A 67 1.84 1.66 13.58
N LYS A 68 2.30 1.81 14.83
CA LYS A 68 2.50 3.14 15.42
C LYS A 68 3.48 4.01 14.62
N VAL A 69 4.57 3.40 14.13
CA VAL A 69 5.55 4.12 13.29
C VAL A 69 4.91 4.58 11.99
N ILE A 70 4.18 3.70 11.30
CA ILE A 70 3.48 4.03 10.05
C ILE A 70 2.46 5.15 10.27
N GLU A 71 1.61 5.05 11.30
CA GLU A 71 0.61 6.08 11.62
C GLU A 71 1.23 7.47 11.84
N SER A 72 2.39 7.51 12.52
CA SER A 72 3.11 8.77 12.77
C SER A 72 3.70 9.38 11.48
N SER A 73 4.25 8.53 10.60
CA SER A 73 4.88 8.93 9.34
C SER A 73 3.86 9.31 8.28
N ASP A 74 2.76 8.56 8.18
CA ASP A 74 1.65 8.79 7.26
C ASP A 74 1.03 10.17 7.45
N ASN A 75 0.88 10.62 8.69
CA ASN A 75 0.31 11.93 9.00
C ASN A 75 1.10 13.07 8.33
N CYS A 76 2.43 12.98 8.31
CA CYS A 76 3.28 13.99 7.70
C CYS A 76 3.24 13.92 6.16
N TYR A 77 3.36 12.71 5.60
CA TYR A 77 3.35 12.53 4.15
C TYR A 77 1.98 12.87 3.53
N PHE A 78 0.87 12.51 4.18
CA PHE A 78 -0.47 12.86 3.71
C PHE A 78 -0.74 14.36 3.75
N LYS A 79 -0.23 15.08 4.76
CA LYS A 79 -0.30 16.56 4.77
C LYS A 79 0.42 17.14 3.56
N TYR A 80 1.61 16.65 3.24
CA TYR A 80 2.33 17.05 2.04
C TYR A 80 1.52 16.74 0.77
N MET A 81 1.00 15.53 0.63
CA MET A 81 0.22 15.12 -0.55
C MET A 81 -1.04 15.96 -0.74
N LYS A 82 -1.73 16.33 0.36
CA LYS A 82 -2.86 17.26 0.31
C LYS A 82 -2.46 18.64 -0.20
N ILE A 83 -1.38 19.22 0.31
CA ILE A 83 -0.89 20.54 -0.14
C ILE A 83 -0.54 20.49 -1.62
N LYS A 84 0.24 19.47 -2.03
CA LYS A 84 0.62 19.26 -3.44
C LYS A 84 -0.61 19.15 -4.33
N ASN A 85 -1.58 18.33 -3.95
CA ASN A 85 -2.81 18.13 -4.72
C ASN A 85 -3.62 19.42 -4.84
N ASN A 86 -3.80 20.16 -3.74
CA ASN A 86 -4.51 21.43 -3.76
C ASN A 86 -3.82 22.45 -4.67
N PHE A 87 -2.48 22.52 -4.63
CA PHE A 87 -1.72 23.39 -5.53
C PHE A 87 -1.95 23.02 -6.99
N ILE A 88 -1.82 21.73 -7.34
CA ILE A 88 -2.08 21.23 -8.69
C ILE A 88 -3.50 21.61 -9.12
N LEU A 89 -4.52 21.25 -8.32
CA LEU A 89 -5.91 21.55 -8.60
C LEU A 89 -6.19 23.05 -8.77
N SER A 90 -5.47 23.92 -8.06
CA SER A 90 -5.61 25.38 -8.18
C SER A 90 -4.98 25.97 -9.45
N LYS A 91 -4.07 25.22 -10.09
CA LYS A 91 -3.35 25.63 -11.31
C LYS A 91 -3.78 24.86 -12.55
N THR A 92 -4.52 23.78 -12.37
CA THR A 92 -5.13 23.01 -13.44
C THR A 92 -6.37 23.73 -13.97
N GLU A 93 -6.32 24.16 -15.23
CA GLU A 93 -7.53 24.52 -15.99
C GLU A 93 -8.28 23.24 -16.37
N LYS A 94 -9.15 22.79 -15.46
CA LYS A 94 -9.90 21.54 -15.61
C LYS A 94 -10.69 21.49 -16.92
N ASP A 95 -11.24 22.62 -17.33
CA ASP A 95 -12.03 22.73 -18.56
C ASP A 95 -11.16 22.52 -19.80
N SER A 96 -9.92 23.05 -19.82
CA SER A 96 -8.99 22.82 -20.92
C SER A 96 -8.59 21.34 -21.04
N ILE A 97 -8.32 20.67 -19.91
CA ILE A 97 -8.00 19.24 -19.91
C ILE A 97 -9.21 18.42 -20.37
N LEU A 98 -10.41 18.77 -19.90
CA LEU A 98 -11.63 18.08 -20.31
C LEU A 98 -11.90 18.24 -21.81
N THR A 99 -11.65 19.43 -22.35
CA THR A 99 -11.74 19.71 -23.79
C THR A 99 -10.72 18.89 -24.58
N GLU A 100 -9.45 18.81 -24.15
CA GLU A 100 -8.45 17.95 -24.80
C GLU A 100 -8.88 16.48 -24.81
N ILE A 101 -9.33 15.95 -23.67
CA ILE A 101 -9.79 14.55 -23.56
C ILE A 101 -10.98 14.29 -24.49
N ASN A 102 -11.96 15.20 -24.53
CA ASN A 102 -13.13 15.05 -25.40
C ASN A 102 -12.74 15.09 -26.88
N ASN A 103 -11.87 16.01 -27.28
CA ASN A 103 -11.39 16.11 -28.66
C ASN A 103 -10.63 14.84 -29.08
N GLU A 104 -9.79 14.29 -28.20
CA GLU A 104 -9.04 13.05 -28.42
C GLU A 104 -10.00 11.85 -28.58
N LEU A 105 -11.02 11.75 -27.72
CA LEU A 105 -12.04 10.70 -27.78
C LEU A 105 -12.89 10.80 -29.06
N GLU A 106 -13.29 12.01 -29.45
CA GLU A 106 -14.03 12.24 -30.70
C GLU A 106 -13.18 11.86 -31.91
N PHE A 107 -11.90 12.24 -31.95
CA PHE A 107 -10.98 11.88 -33.02
C PHE A 107 -10.76 10.35 -33.12
N GLN A 108 -10.54 9.67 -31.99
CA GLN A 108 -10.39 8.20 -31.98
C GLN A 108 -11.66 7.49 -32.43
N ASN A 109 -12.84 8.00 -32.05
CA ASN A 109 -14.11 7.44 -32.50
C ASN A 109 -14.30 7.64 -34.01
N SER A 110 -14.00 8.83 -34.57
CA SER A 110 -14.12 9.06 -36.02
C SER A 110 -13.21 8.15 -36.84
N GLN A 111 -11.98 7.89 -36.39
CA GLN A 111 -11.07 6.96 -37.07
C GLN A 111 -11.60 5.52 -37.07
N ARG A 112 -12.25 5.06 -35.99
CA ARG A 112 -12.85 3.72 -35.94
C ARG A 112 -14.08 3.57 -36.84
N TYR A 113 -14.81 4.66 -37.10
CA TYR A 113 -15.90 4.64 -38.07
C TYR A 113 -15.37 4.61 -39.52
N GLU A 114 -14.29 5.34 -39.80
CA GLU A 114 -13.64 5.32 -41.12
C GLU A 114 -13.02 3.94 -41.45
N GLU A 115 -12.38 3.27 -40.49
CA GLU A 115 -11.83 1.91 -40.69
C GLU A 115 -12.91 0.81 -40.87
N GLY A 116 -14.13 1.03 -40.36
CA GLY A 116 -15.25 0.08 -40.46
C GLY A 116 -16.12 0.24 -41.72
N GLU A 117 -15.94 1.32 -42.49
CA GLU A 117 -16.61 1.53 -43.79
C GLU A 117 -15.76 1.06 -44.99
N GLU A 118 -14.50 0.67 -44.77
CA GLU A 118 -13.59 0.12 -45.79
C GLU A 118 -13.59 -1.44 -45.89
N GLU A 119 -14.38 -2.14 -45.06
CA GLU A 119 -14.67 -3.60 -45.16
C GLU A 119 -16.00 -3.90 -45.87
#